data_AF-A0A7C1B5X7-F1
#
_entry.id   AF-A0A7C1B5X7-F1
#
_cell.length_a   1.000
_cell.length_b   1.000
_cell.length_c   1.000
_cell.angle_alpha   90.00
_cell.angle_beta   90.00
_cell.angle_gamma   90.00
#
_symmetry.space_group_name_H-M   'P 1'
#
loop_
_entity.id
_entity.type
_entity.pdbx_description
1 polymer ?
#
loop_
_entity_poly.entity_id
_entity_poly.type
_entity_poly.pdbx_seq_one_letter_code
_entity_poly.pdbx_strand_id
1 'polypeptide(L)'
;MAQRSDTVFILGDLFDYWYTGMEREHERIIDAIDSPKVYLFPGNRDFLVGRRFSTRINVPSEEMVYDIYGEDVLICHGHSLTVRDHGFKILHGIGWPVITMLDRLLPSETKRAISRFLVRSSAQIRPPSVSIPLDTASRRGVDRVVCGHLHRGIMKDRLIVLPSFLDQGAWLEWDEHGPVFCKGASPSV
;
A
#
# COMPACT_ATOMS: atom_id res chain seq x y z
N MET A 1 6.98 17.88 -0.59
CA MET A 1 6.17 17.30 -1.68
C MET A 1 4.72 17.17 -1.25
N ALA A 2 4.40 16.35 -0.22
CA ALA A 2 3.05 16.26 0.34
C ALA A 2 2.40 17.61 0.76
N GLN A 3 3.22 18.61 1.11
CA GLN A 3 2.73 19.95 1.47
C GLN A 3 2.20 20.79 0.30
N ARG A 4 2.50 20.45 -0.96
CA ARG A 4 2.03 21.18 -2.16
C ARG A 4 0.93 20.46 -2.93
N SER A 5 0.65 19.19 -2.61
CA SER A 5 -0.41 18.40 -3.23
C SER A 5 -1.76 18.60 -2.54
N ASP A 6 -2.84 18.53 -3.31
CA ASP A 6 -4.20 18.58 -2.76
C ASP A 6 -4.58 17.30 -2.01
N THR A 7 -4.13 16.15 -2.51
CA THR A 7 -4.34 14.83 -1.91
C THR A 7 -3.10 13.95 -2.09
N VAL A 8 -2.81 13.09 -1.11
CA VAL A 8 -1.70 12.12 -1.15
C VAL A 8 -2.23 10.72 -0.88
N PHE A 9 -1.95 9.79 -1.78
CA PHE A 9 -2.28 8.38 -1.63
C PHE A 9 -1.01 7.57 -1.37
N ILE A 10 -0.96 6.86 -0.24
CA ILE A 10 0.09 5.90 0.11
C ILE A 10 -0.49 4.50 -0.08
N LEU A 11 -0.01 3.78 -1.09
CA LEU A 11 -0.61 2.51 -1.55
C LEU A 11 -0.07 1.28 -0.81
N GLY A 12 -0.09 1.30 0.53
CA GLY A 12 0.31 0.20 1.40
C GLY A 12 1.80 -0.15 1.38
N ASP A 13 2.17 -1.10 2.25
CA ASP A 13 3.57 -1.52 2.50
C ASP A 13 4.49 -0.32 2.81
N LEU A 14 3.99 0.66 3.57
CA LEU A 14 4.76 1.78 4.11
C LEU A 14 5.75 1.30 5.18
N PHE A 15 5.36 0.27 5.92
CA PHE A 15 6.19 -0.38 6.94
C PHE A 15 6.59 -1.79 6.50
N ASP A 16 7.80 -2.21 6.86
CA ASP A 16 8.25 -3.59 6.63
C ASP A 16 7.32 -4.63 7.28
N TYR A 17 6.70 -4.26 8.40
CA TYR A 17 5.61 -4.96 9.05
C TYR A 17 4.95 -4.03 10.08
N TRP A 18 3.64 -4.17 10.30
CA TRP A 18 2.93 -3.43 11.37
C TRP A 18 2.21 -4.36 12.34
N TYR A 19 2.33 -4.09 13.64
CA TYR A 19 1.50 -4.67 14.71
C TYR A 19 1.05 -3.56 15.68
N THR A 20 -0.03 -3.80 16.43
CA THR A 20 -0.55 -2.78 17.38
C THR A 20 0.46 -2.51 18.49
N GLY A 21 0.83 -1.24 18.70
CA GLY A 21 1.80 -0.81 19.71
C GLY A 21 3.12 -0.28 19.15
N MET A 22 3.28 -0.20 17.82
CA MET A 22 4.48 0.31 17.15
C MET A 22 4.51 1.83 16.94
N GLU A 23 3.48 2.55 17.38
CA GLU A 23 3.29 3.99 17.10
C GLU A 23 4.51 4.82 17.55
N ARG A 24 5.06 4.52 18.73
CA ARG A 24 6.24 5.22 19.25
C ARG A 24 7.52 4.92 18.47
N GLU A 25 7.63 3.73 17.87
CA GLU A 25 8.80 3.35 17.05
C GLU A 25 8.79 4.08 15.70
N HIS A 26 7.61 4.55 15.26
CA HIS A 26 7.39 5.17 13.96
C HIS A 26 6.84 6.60 14.06
N GLU A 27 6.93 7.25 15.23
CA GLU A 27 6.38 8.58 15.51
C GLU A 27 6.74 9.60 14.42
N ARG A 28 8.02 9.65 14.01
CA ARG A 28 8.49 10.56 12.95
C ARG A 28 7.78 10.35 11.61
N ILE A 29 7.51 9.10 11.24
CA ILE A 29 6.84 8.79 9.97
C ILE A 29 5.37 9.19 10.10
N ILE A 30 4.72 8.80 11.20
CA ILE A 30 3.32 9.11 11.49
C ILE A 30 3.10 10.61 11.46
N ASP A 31 3.92 11.38 12.19
CA ASP A 31 3.85 12.84 12.24
C ASP A 31 4.04 13.48 10.85
N ALA A 32 4.93 12.93 10.03
CA ALA A 32 5.19 13.45 8.68
C ALA A 32 3.99 13.27 7.73
N ILE A 33 3.12 12.30 8.00
CA ILE A 33 1.94 11.97 7.18
C ILE A 33 0.61 12.30 7.87
N ASP A 34 0.62 12.87 9.08
CA ASP A 34 -0.57 13.19 9.87
C ASP A 34 -1.37 14.37 9.28
N SER A 35 -2.15 14.11 8.23
CA SER A 35 -2.89 15.12 7.48
C SER A 35 -4.20 14.58 6.91
N PRO A 36 -5.29 15.37 6.92
CA PRO A 36 -6.59 14.99 6.33
C PRO A 36 -6.53 14.81 4.81
N LYS A 37 -5.46 15.27 4.16
CA LYS A 37 -5.20 15.08 2.73
C LYS A 37 -4.55 13.73 2.41
N VAL A 38 -4.14 12.97 3.44
CA VAL A 38 -3.43 11.70 3.26
C VAL A 38 -4.42 10.54 3.38
N TYR A 39 -4.31 9.63 2.41
CA TYR A 39 -4.99 8.34 2.38
C TYR A 39 -3.94 7.23 2.44
N LEU A 40 -3.99 6.42 3.48
CA LEU A 40 -3.10 5.27 3.66
C LEU A 40 -3.88 3.99 3.43
N PHE A 41 -3.61 3.30 2.32
CA PHE A 41 -4.19 2.00 2.04
C PHE A 41 -3.41 0.91 2.77
N PRO A 42 -4.08 -0.15 3.26
CA PRO A 42 -3.39 -1.30 3.82
C PRO A 42 -2.67 -2.09 2.72
N GLY A 43 -1.41 -2.42 2.97
CA GLY A 43 -0.62 -3.35 2.18
C GLY A 43 -0.68 -4.76 2.74
N ASN A 44 0.17 -5.64 2.23
CA ASN A 44 0.24 -7.04 2.66
C ASN A 44 0.98 -7.21 3.98
N ARG A 45 1.89 -6.28 4.30
CA ARG A 45 2.75 -6.35 5.49
C ARG A 45 2.26 -5.45 6.62
N ASP A 46 1.49 -4.43 6.27
CA ASP A 46 0.98 -3.42 7.19
C ASP A 46 -0.55 -3.36 7.22
N PHE A 47 -1.26 -4.45 6.87
CA PHE A 47 -2.73 -4.54 6.91
C PHE A 47 -3.35 -4.28 8.29
N LEU A 48 -2.57 -4.40 9.37
CA LEU A 48 -3.00 -4.05 10.73
C LEU A 48 -2.99 -2.53 10.99
N VAL A 49 -2.45 -1.73 10.07
CA VAL A 49 -2.61 -0.28 10.06
C VAL A 49 -4.07 0.03 9.75
N GLY A 50 -4.85 0.22 10.82
CA GLY A 50 -6.28 0.49 10.73
C GLY A 50 -6.66 1.87 11.24
N ARG A 51 -7.97 2.07 11.45
CA ARG A 51 -8.57 3.34 11.93
C ARG A 51 -7.98 3.94 13.21
N ARG A 52 -7.21 3.18 13.99
CA ARG A 52 -6.56 3.67 15.22
C ARG A 52 -5.17 4.26 14.99
N PHE A 53 -4.63 4.16 13.78
CA PHE A 53 -3.29 4.62 13.41
C PHE A 53 -3.14 6.14 13.53
N SER A 54 -4.10 6.91 13.03
CA SER A 54 -4.19 8.35 13.23
C SER A 54 -5.64 8.80 13.12
N THR A 55 -6.00 9.86 13.85
CA THR A 55 -7.32 10.50 13.76
C THR A 55 -7.43 11.48 12.60
N ARG A 56 -6.32 11.83 11.96
CA ARG A 56 -6.28 12.79 10.85
C ARG A 56 -6.03 12.15 9.50
N ILE A 57 -5.56 10.91 9.45
CA ILE A 57 -5.30 10.19 8.20
C ILE A 57 -6.54 9.37 7.82
N ASN A 58 -6.85 9.35 6.53
CA ASN A 58 -7.89 8.47 6.00
C ASN A 58 -7.30 7.08 5.75
N VAL A 59 -7.94 6.03 6.28
CA VAL A 59 -7.52 4.63 6.05
C VAL A 59 -8.68 3.88 5.37
N PRO A 60 -8.69 3.80 4.03
CA PRO A 60 -9.67 3.01 3.29
C PRO A 60 -9.56 1.52 3.62
N SER A 61 -10.60 0.75 3.32
CA SER A 61 -10.59 -0.69 3.64
C SER A 61 -9.56 -1.47 2.83
N GLU A 62 -9.53 -1.32 1.49
CA GLU A 62 -8.54 -1.97 0.60
C GLU A 62 -8.49 -1.27 -0.78
N GLU A 63 -9.66 -0.86 -1.25
CA GLU A 63 -9.87 -0.22 -2.55
C GLU A 63 -10.74 1.04 -2.37
N MET A 64 -10.51 2.04 -3.21
CA MET A 64 -11.29 3.27 -3.26
C MET A 64 -11.36 3.74 -4.71
N VAL A 65 -12.56 4.13 -5.17
CA VAL A 65 -12.70 4.89 -6.42
C VAL A 65 -12.61 6.37 -6.07
N TYR A 66 -11.78 7.10 -6.81
CA TYR A 66 -11.54 8.52 -6.62
C TYR A 66 -11.59 9.24 -7.97
N ASP A 67 -12.28 10.37 -8.03
CA ASP A 67 -12.31 11.22 -9.22
C ASP A 67 -10.98 11.98 -9.32
N ILE A 68 -10.26 11.78 -10.42
CA ILE A 68 -9.02 12.51 -10.72
C ILE A 68 -9.22 13.19 -12.06
N TYR A 69 -9.47 14.51 -12.02
CA TYR A 69 -9.71 15.34 -13.20
C TYR A 69 -10.87 14.81 -14.10
N GLY A 70 -11.94 14.27 -13.49
CA GLY A 70 -13.09 13.73 -14.21
C GLY A 70 -12.93 12.28 -14.69
N GLU A 71 -11.84 11.60 -14.34
CA GLU A 71 -11.66 10.16 -14.53
C GLU A 71 -11.97 9.40 -13.24
N ASP A 72 -12.78 8.34 -13.32
CA ASP A 72 -12.98 7.41 -12.20
C ASP A 72 -11.76 6.50 -12.08
N VAL A 73 -10.97 6.70 -11.02
CA VAL A 73 -9.72 5.96 -10.79
C VAL A 73 -9.86 5.03 -9.58
N LEU A 74 -9.68 3.73 -9.80
CA LEU A 74 -9.55 2.76 -8.71
C LEU A 74 -8.14 2.82 -8.12
N ILE A 75 -8.06 3.19 -6.85
CA ILE A 75 -6.82 3.28 -6.07
C ILE A 75 -6.80 2.14 -5.05
N CYS A 76 -5.69 1.40 -4.99
CA CYS A 76 -5.50 0.29 -4.06
C CYS A 76 -4.02 -0.09 -3.90
N HIS A 77 -3.70 -0.96 -2.95
CA HIS A 77 -2.36 -1.56 -2.89
C HIS A 77 -2.08 -2.46 -4.10
N GLY A 78 -3.06 -3.27 -4.53
CA GLY A 78 -2.99 -4.10 -5.73
C GLY A 78 -2.93 -5.61 -5.49
N HIS A 79 -2.76 -6.06 -4.24
CA HIS A 79 -2.77 -7.49 -3.88
C HIS A 79 -4.11 -8.16 -4.24
N SER A 80 -5.22 -7.44 -4.10
CA SER A 80 -6.58 -7.93 -4.37
C SER A 80 -6.84 -8.13 -5.87
N LEU A 81 -6.09 -7.44 -6.72
CA LEU A 81 -6.24 -7.45 -8.18
C LEU A 81 -5.49 -8.60 -8.84
N THR A 82 -4.66 -9.31 -8.07
CA THR A 82 -3.84 -10.40 -8.56
C THR A 82 -4.67 -11.65 -8.84
N VAL A 83 -4.41 -12.29 -9.99
CA VAL A 83 -5.10 -13.53 -10.37
C VAL A 83 -4.18 -14.73 -10.11
N ARG A 84 -4.76 -15.84 -9.66
CA ARG A 84 -4.11 -17.14 -9.38
C ARG A 84 -3.17 -17.17 -8.17
N ASP A 85 -3.17 -16.16 -7.30
CA ASP A 85 -2.47 -16.24 -6.02
C ASP A 85 -3.33 -16.93 -4.95
N HIS A 86 -3.41 -18.26 -5.01
CA HIS A 86 -4.18 -19.05 -4.05
C HIS A 86 -3.60 -18.96 -2.63
N GLY A 87 -2.28 -18.84 -2.50
CA GLY A 87 -1.61 -18.70 -1.20
C GLY A 87 -1.99 -17.39 -0.54
N PHE A 88 -1.94 -16.29 -1.28
CA PHE A 88 -2.38 -14.99 -0.78
C PHE A 88 -3.86 -14.99 -0.43
N LYS A 89 -4.74 -15.59 -1.24
CA LYS A 89 -6.19 -15.66 -0.92
C LYS A 89 -6.48 -16.38 0.40
N ILE A 90 -5.74 -17.44 0.70
CA ILE A 90 -5.86 -18.16 1.99
C ILE A 90 -5.31 -17.30 3.12
N LEU A 91 -4.14 -16.68 2.92
CA LEU A 91 -3.54 -15.77 3.89
C LEU A 91 -4.47 -14.60 4.20
N HIS A 92 -5.09 -14.01 3.19
CA HIS A 92 -6.02 -12.89 3.31
C HIS A 92 -7.33 -13.33 3.98
N GLY A 93 -7.97 -14.38 3.48
CA GLY A 93 -9.29 -14.82 3.99
C GLY A 93 -9.26 -15.48 5.38
N ILE A 94 -8.16 -16.13 5.74
CA ILE A 94 -8.03 -16.88 7.01
C ILE A 94 -6.91 -16.33 7.88
N GLY A 95 -5.72 -16.12 7.29
CA GLY A 95 -4.54 -15.67 8.01
C GLY A 95 -4.70 -14.28 8.62
N TRP A 96 -5.21 -13.29 7.88
CA TRP A 96 -5.37 -11.91 8.36
C TRP A 96 -6.33 -11.83 9.56
N PRO A 97 -7.52 -12.46 9.55
CA PRO A 97 -8.37 -12.55 10.74
C PRO A 97 -7.66 -13.17 11.95
N VAL A 98 -6.94 -14.27 11.75
CA VAL A 98 -6.21 -14.96 12.82
C VAL A 98 -5.09 -14.08 13.38
N ILE A 99 -4.28 -13.46 12.52
CA ILE A 99 -3.20 -12.56 12.93
C ILE A 99 -3.78 -11.34 13.66
N THR A 100 -4.89 -10.78 13.18
CA THR A 100 -5.58 -9.66 13.85
C THR A 100 -6.06 -10.04 15.24
N MET A 101 -6.58 -11.26 15.40
CA MET A 101 -6.98 -11.77 16.71
C MET A 101 -5.77 -11.94 17.64
N LEU A 102 -4.69 -12.56 17.15
CA LEU A 102 -3.46 -12.76 17.92
C LEU A 102 -2.81 -11.44 18.32
N ASP A 103 -2.77 -10.45 17.42
CA ASP A 103 -2.22 -9.11 17.71
C ASP A 103 -2.97 -8.41 18.85
N ARG A 104 -4.28 -8.66 19.03
CA ARG A 104 -5.03 -8.10 20.16
C ARG A 104 -4.71 -8.76 21.50
N LEU A 105 -4.22 -10.00 21.49
CA LEU A 105 -4.06 -10.84 22.68
C LEU A 105 -2.61 -10.96 23.14
N LEU A 106 -1.65 -10.87 22.23
CA LEU A 106 -0.25 -11.16 22.51
C LEU A 106 0.51 -9.95 23.12
N PRO A 107 1.52 -10.19 23.96
CA PRO A 107 2.47 -9.16 24.39
C PRO A 107 3.36 -8.65 23.25
N SER A 108 3.90 -7.44 23.40
CA SER A 108 4.73 -6.76 22.39
C SER A 108 5.98 -7.55 21.98
N GLU A 109 6.62 -8.25 22.92
CA GLU A 109 7.82 -9.06 22.67
C GLU A 109 7.52 -10.22 21.71
N THR A 110 6.37 -10.88 21.90
CA THR A 110 5.91 -11.98 21.05
C THR A 110 5.52 -11.47 19.67
N LYS A 111 4.80 -10.35 19.60
CA LYS A 111 4.48 -9.68 18.33
C LYS A 111 5.74 -9.37 17.53
N ARG A 112 6.77 -8.82 18.18
CA ARG A 112 8.07 -8.52 17.56
C ARG A 112 8.80 -9.78 17.09
N ALA A 113 8.70 -10.89 17.83
CA ALA A 113 9.28 -12.15 17.39
C ALA A 113 8.59 -12.70 16.13
N ILE A 114 7.25 -12.66 16.12
CA ILE A 114 6.43 -13.09 14.98
C ILE A 114 6.69 -12.19 13.77
N SER A 115 6.72 -10.87 13.92
CA SER A 115 6.97 -9.94 12.81
C SER A 115 8.32 -10.21 12.15
N ARG A 116 9.39 -10.38 12.93
CA ARG A 116 10.71 -10.74 12.41
C ARG A 116 10.71 -12.07 11.66
N PHE A 117 9.97 -13.06 12.14
CA PHE A 117 9.83 -14.34 11.46
C PHE A 117 9.10 -14.19 10.12
N LEU A 118 7.99 -13.44 10.09
CA LEU A 118 7.20 -13.20 8.87
C LEU A 118 7.99 -12.42 7.82
N VAL A 119 8.69 -11.36 8.21
CA VAL A 119 9.55 -10.58 7.30
C VAL A 119 10.65 -11.45 6.69
N ARG A 120 11.34 -12.27 7.52
CA ARG A 120 12.38 -13.19 7.04
C ARG A 120 11.82 -14.25 6.09
N SER A 121 10.66 -14.82 6.41
CA SER A 121 10.02 -15.85 5.59
C SER A 121 9.54 -15.29 4.25
N SER A 122 8.97 -14.08 4.27
CA SER A 122 8.53 -13.37 3.06
C SER A 122 9.71 -13.02 2.13
N ALA A 123 10.86 -12.62 2.68
CA ALA A 123 12.06 -12.35 1.87
C ALA A 123 12.58 -13.59 1.11
N GLN A 124 12.28 -14.79 1.61
CA GLN A 124 12.67 -16.05 0.98
C GLN A 124 11.66 -16.53 -0.08
N ILE A 125 10.41 -16.07 0.01
CA ILE A 125 9.35 -16.40 -0.94
C ILE A 125 9.33 -15.34 -2.04
N ARG A 126 9.94 -15.66 -3.19
CA ARG A 126 9.69 -14.87 -4.41
C ARG A 126 8.20 -15.00 -4.74
N PRO A 127 7.43 -13.91 -4.86
CA PRO A 127 6.08 -14.05 -5.37
C PRO A 127 6.17 -14.72 -6.74
N PRO A 128 5.22 -15.61 -7.09
CA PRO A 128 5.09 -16.12 -8.45
C PRO A 128 5.01 -14.95 -9.44
N SER A 129 5.09 -15.20 -10.75
CA SER A 129 4.88 -14.16 -11.77
C SER A 129 3.42 -13.68 -11.75
N VAL A 130 3.08 -12.94 -10.69
CA VAL A 130 1.76 -12.40 -10.44
C VAL A 130 1.59 -11.20 -11.35
N SER A 131 0.45 -11.14 -12.02
CA SER A 131 0.12 -10.06 -12.93
C SER A 131 -1.29 -9.57 -12.63
N ILE A 132 -1.47 -8.27 -12.83
CA ILE A 132 -2.78 -7.63 -12.82
C ILE A 132 -3.25 -7.59 -14.28
N PRO A 133 -4.41 -8.19 -14.61
CA PRO A 133 -4.95 -8.15 -15.97
C PRO A 133 -5.16 -6.72 -16.47
N LEU A 134 -4.85 -6.45 -17.73
CA LEU A 134 -5.02 -5.11 -18.32
C LEU A 134 -6.50 -4.69 -18.44
N ASP A 135 -7.41 -5.65 -18.46
CA ASP A 135 -8.87 -5.43 -18.50
C ASP A 135 -9.48 -5.19 -17.11
N THR A 136 -8.67 -5.13 -16.05
CA THR A 136 -9.15 -4.92 -14.65
C THR A 136 -10.00 -3.68 -14.52
N ALA A 137 -9.59 -2.55 -15.11
CA ALA A 137 -10.36 -1.30 -15.08
C ALA A 137 -11.78 -1.51 -15.65
N SER A 138 -11.88 -2.16 -16.81
CA SER A 138 -13.17 -2.43 -17.46
C SER A 138 -14.04 -3.39 -16.64
N ARG A 139 -13.45 -4.43 -16.03
CA ARG A 139 -14.19 -5.36 -15.14
C ARG A 139 -14.71 -4.68 -13.88
N ARG A 140 -14.01 -3.66 -13.40
CA ARG A 140 -14.38 -2.87 -12.22
C ARG A 140 -15.27 -1.68 -12.55
N GLY A 141 -15.52 -1.41 -13.83
CA GLY A 141 -16.35 -0.30 -14.28
C GLY A 141 -15.75 1.08 -14.04
N VAL A 142 -14.42 1.19 -14.09
CA VAL A 142 -13.66 2.44 -13.88
C VAL A 142 -12.81 2.77 -15.11
N ASP A 143 -12.34 4.00 -15.21
CA ASP A 143 -11.50 4.44 -16.33
C ASP A 143 -10.07 3.92 -16.20
N ARG A 144 -9.52 3.97 -14.98
CA ARG A 144 -8.13 3.58 -14.72
C ARG A 144 -7.97 2.90 -13.36
N VAL A 145 -6.93 2.09 -13.24
CA VAL A 145 -6.47 1.50 -11.98
C VAL A 145 -5.08 2.04 -11.67
N VAL A 146 -4.86 2.50 -10.43
CA VAL A 146 -3.55 2.86 -9.88
C VAL A 146 -3.26 1.95 -8.69
N CYS A 147 -2.13 1.25 -8.73
CA CYS A 147 -1.75 0.31 -7.67
C CYS A 147 -0.24 0.25 -7.45
N GLY A 148 0.17 -0.30 -6.30
CA GLY A 148 1.55 -0.62 -5.97
C GLY A 148 1.84 -2.10 -6.25
N HIS A 149 2.11 -2.84 -5.17
CA HIS A 149 2.31 -4.31 -5.04
C HIS A 149 3.31 -5.01 -5.98
N LEU A 150 3.26 -4.77 -7.29
CA LEU A 150 4.18 -5.36 -8.26
C LEU A 150 5.50 -4.57 -8.36
N HIS A 151 5.52 -3.29 -7.93
CA HIS A 151 6.71 -2.43 -7.93
C HIS A 151 7.44 -2.28 -9.29
N ARG A 152 6.70 -2.39 -10.41
CA ARG A 152 7.28 -2.45 -11.78
C ARG A 152 7.36 -1.12 -12.52
N GLY A 153 6.73 -0.05 -12.03
CA GLY A 153 6.71 1.24 -12.74
C GLY A 153 6.06 1.15 -14.12
N ILE A 154 4.86 0.57 -14.19
CA ILE A 154 4.12 0.39 -15.46
C ILE A 154 3.18 1.58 -15.63
N MET A 155 3.22 2.24 -16.78
CA MET A 155 2.23 3.24 -17.18
C MET A 155 1.58 2.78 -18.49
N LYS A 156 0.33 2.35 -18.39
CA LYS A 156 -0.55 2.00 -19.52
C LYS A 156 -1.85 2.77 -19.40
N ASP A 157 -2.56 2.89 -20.51
CA ASP A 157 -3.79 3.66 -20.64
C ASP A 157 -4.79 3.44 -19.49
N ARG A 158 -5.05 2.18 -19.12
CA ARG A 158 -6.03 1.80 -18.08
C ARG A 158 -5.41 1.23 -16.80
N LEU A 159 -4.10 1.08 -16.73
CA LEU A 159 -3.40 0.50 -15.58
C LEU A 159 -2.06 1.21 -15.34
N ILE A 160 -1.93 1.78 -14.14
CA ILE A 160 -0.68 2.33 -13.62
C ILE A 160 -0.25 1.49 -12.40
N VAL A 161 1.00 1.04 -12.44
CA VAL A 161 1.64 0.31 -11.34
C VAL A 161 2.82 1.14 -10.87
N LEU A 162 2.79 1.57 -9.62
CA LEU A 162 3.86 2.37 -9.03
C LEU A 162 5.19 1.60 -8.99
N PRO A 163 6.33 2.28 -9.16
CA PRO A 163 7.64 1.70 -8.94
C PRO A 163 7.89 1.39 -7.45
N SER A 164 8.96 0.63 -7.18
CA SER A 164 9.46 0.46 -5.81
C SER A 164 9.96 1.79 -5.23
N PHE A 165 9.70 2.01 -3.94
CA PHE A 165 10.27 3.13 -3.18
C PHE A 165 11.61 2.76 -2.49
N LEU A 166 12.09 1.52 -2.63
CA LEU A 166 13.23 1.00 -1.86
C LEU A 166 14.60 1.53 -2.31
N ASP A 167 14.86 1.62 -3.62
CA ASP A 167 16.20 1.98 -4.15
C ASP A 167 16.36 3.49 -4.32
N GLN A 168 15.32 4.13 -4.87
CA GLN A 168 15.19 5.57 -5.02
C GLN A 168 13.74 5.91 -4.72
N GLY A 169 13.49 6.96 -3.93
CA GLY A 169 12.13 7.41 -3.71
C GLY A 169 11.46 7.67 -5.05
N ALA A 170 10.31 7.07 -5.30
CA ALA A 170 9.61 7.21 -6.57
C ALA A 170 8.10 7.28 -6.32
N TRP A 171 7.42 8.17 -7.04
CA TRP A 171 5.99 8.42 -6.87
C TRP A 171 5.34 8.78 -8.20
N LEU A 172 4.02 8.79 -8.21
CA LEU A 172 3.22 9.34 -9.29
C LEU A 172 2.73 10.72 -8.88
N GLU A 173 3.04 11.75 -9.66
CA GLU A 173 2.33 13.02 -9.63
C GLU A 173 1.28 13.01 -10.73
N TRP A 174 0.10 13.54 -10.43
CA TRP A 174 -0.97 13.64 -11.39
C TRP A 174 -1.60 15.02 -11.24
N ASP A 175 -1.42 15.84 -12.27
CA ASP A 175 -2.02 17.17 -12.38
C ASP A 175 -2.94 17.26 -13.61
N GLU A 176 -3.38 18.47 -13.99
CA GLU A 176 -4.24 18.68 -15.16
C GLU A 176 -3.62 18.23 -16.50
N HIS A 177 -2.30 18.01 -16.55
CA HIS A 177 -1.58 17.49 -17.72
C HIS A 177 -1.47 15.96 -17.72
N GLY A 178 -1.90 15.30 -16.63
CA GLY A 178 -1.97 13.86 -16.50
C GLY A 178 -0.90 13.25 -15.58
N PRO A 179 -0.85 11.91 -15.53
CA PRO A 179 0.03 11.18 -14.62
C PRO A 179 1.48 11.14 -15.10
N VAL A 180 2.43 11.47 -14.23
CA VAL A 180 3.88 11.43 -14.48
C VAL A 180 4.60 10.72 -13.34
N PHE A 181 5.51 9.81 -13.67
CA PHE A 181 6.40 9.22 -12.68
C PHE A 181 7.56 10.16 -12.34
N CYS A 182 7.71 10.42 -11.05
CA CYS A 182 8.75 11.25 -10.49
C CYS A 182 9.71 10.41 -9.64
N LYS A 183 10.95 10.90 -9.49
CA LYS A 183 11.99 10.26 -8.68
C LYS A 183 12.61 11.29 -7.73
N GLY A 184 12.93 10.84 -6.52
CA GLY A 184 13.65 11.61 -5.52
C GLY A 184 15.14 11.64 -5.85
N ALA A 185 15.83 12.66 -5.34
CA ALA A 185 17.28 12.67 -5.35
C ALA A 185 17.79 11.39 -4.65
N SER A 186 18.78 10.72 -5.24
CA SER A 186 19.45 9.62 -4.54
C SER A 186 20.03 10.15 -3.23
N PRO A 187 19.90 9.43 -2.10
CA PRO A 187 20.58 9.84 -0.89
C PRO A 187 22.07 9.97 -1.22
N SER A 188 22.61 11.16 -1.00
CA SER A 188 24.04 11.40 -1.12
C SER A 188 24.72 10.46 -0.13
N VAL A 189 25.51 9.52 -0.64
CA VAL A 189 26.33 8.61 0.18
C VAL A 189 27.31 9.42 1.01
#